data_AF-A0A6C0I9L4-F1
#
_entry.id   AF-A0A6C0I9L4-F1
#
_cell.length_a   1.000
_cell.length_b   1.000
_cell.length_c   1.000
_cell.angle_alpha   90.00
_cell.angle_beta   90.00
_cell.angle_gamma   90.00
#
_symmetry.space_group_name_H-M   'P 1'
#
loop_
_entity.id
_entity.type
_entity.pdbx_description
1 polymer ?
#
loop_
_entity_poly.entity_id
_entity_poly.type
_entity_poly.pdbx_seq_one_letter_code
_entity_poly.pdbx_strand_id
1 'polypeptide(L)'
;MSSSFGTNMLQMRSVEETMNAGKKWTIEEDIKLLEEFTENKTYEEIALEHKRTANSIQLRVISHIIYPKIKNDVETDMGKVALEYNIGAEKLLYNINKLKMKATENKEKPSKKPIQKSKHDEEPTNKQIFEYLKQLDNKINEINSKLDNLEYLR
;
A
#
# COMPACT_ATOMS: atom_id res chain seq x y z
N MET A 1 -6.73 -2.03 29.96
CA MET A 1 -6.43 -0.60 29.78
C MET A 1 -5.99 -0.39 28.34
N SER A 2 -6.68 0.45 27.56
CA SER A 2 -6.29 0.72 26.18
C SER A 2 -5.10 1.69 26.17
N SER A 3 -3.94 1.20 25.71
CA SER A 3 -2.77 2.03 25.48
C SER A 3 -3.09 3.00 24.35
N SER A 4 -3.21 4.29 24.66
CA SER A 4 -3.21 5.35 23.64
C SER A 4 -1.95 5.25 22.78
N PHE A 5 -2.07 5.47 21.47
CA PHE A 5 -0.93 5.50 20.54
C PHE A 5 0.19 6.44 21.01
N GLY A 6 -0.15 7.55 21.70
CA GLY A 6 0.83 8.48 22.25
C GLY A 6 1.65 7.89 23.41
N THR A 7 1.04 7.06 24.24
CA THR A 7 1.71 6.38 25.37
C THR A 7 2.75 5.38 24.86
N ASN A 8 2.43 4.65 23.78
CA ASN A 8 3.33 3.68 23.16
C ASN A 8 4.56 4.37 22.53
N MET A 9 4.40 5.56 21.94
CA MET A 9 5.50 6.32 21.36
C MET A 9 6.50 6.84 22.39
N LEU A 10 6.04 7.33 23.54
CA LEU A 10 6.92 7.79 24.62
C LEU A 10 7.72 6.63 25.21
N GLN A 11 7.10 5.47 25.35
CA GLN A 11 7.78 4.25 25.80
C GLN A 11 8.88 3.83 24.83
N MET A 12 8.60 3.76 23.52
CA MET A 12 9.64 3.44 22.53
C MET A 12 10.82 4.43 22.60
N ARG A 13 10.55 5.72 22.72
CA ARG A 13 11.62 6.73 22.80
C ARG A 13 12.49 6.66 24.06
N SER A 14 12.02 5.98 25.11
CA SER A 14 12.79 5.78 26.33
C SER A 14 13.84 4.67 26.23
N VAL A 15 13.78 3.86 25.16
CA VAL A 15 14.75 2.80 24.87
C VAL A 15 15.73 3.28 23.80
N GLU A 16 17.04 3.10 24.05
CA GLU A 16 18.12 3.55 23.16
C GLU A 16 17.93 3.05 21.71
N GLU A 17 17.57 1.78 21.55
CA GLU A 17 17.35 1.11 20.26
C GLU A 17 16.19 1.70 19.45
N THR A 18 15.26 2.42 20.07
CA THR A 18 14.11 3.01 19.37
C THR A 18 13.93 4.49 19.68
N MET A 19 15.00 5.17 20.13
CA MET A 19 14.96 6.58 20.52
C MET A 19 14.53 7.53 19.39
N ASN A 20 14.66 7.09 18.12
CA ASN A 20 14.23 7.84 16.94
C ASN A 20 12.83 7.46 16.45
N ALA A 21 12.10 6.60 17.17
CA ALA A 21 10.73 6.23 16.80
C ALA A 21 9.84 7.48 16.60
N GLY A 22 9.16 7.52 15.45
CA GLY A 22 8.26 8.60 15.07
C GLY A 22 8.92 9.97 14.84
N LYS A 23 10.25 10.08 14.90
CA LYS A 23 10.94 11.29 14.40
C LYS A 23 10.82 11.35 12.88
N LYS A 24 10.85 12.56 12.33
CA LYS A 24 10.87 12.77 10.88
C LYS A 24 12.11 12.10 10.28
N TRP A 25 11.97 11.52 9.09
CA TRP A 25 13.08 10.99 8.32
C TRP A 25 13.80 12.12 7.58
N THR A 26 15.11 12.03 7.54
CA THR A 26 16.02 12.93 6.82
C THR A 26 16.41 12.32 5.47
N ILE A 27 16.97 13.15 4.57
CA ILE A 27 17.45 12.67 3.27
C ILE A 27 18.70 11.82 3.47
N GLU A 28 19.53 12.19 4.44
CA GLU A 28 20.74 11.48 4.83
C GLU A 28 20.41 10.07 5.35
N GLU A 29 19.34 9.92 6.13
CA GLU A 29 18.84 8.60 6.53
C GLU A 29 18.38 7.76 5.33
N ASP A 30 17.72 8.36 4.33
CA ASP A 30 17.29 7.64 3.12
C ASP A 30 18.49 7.17 2.29
N ILE A 31 19.54 7.98 2.18
CA ILE A 31 20.80 7.61 1.50
C ILE A 31 21.46 6.44 2.24
N LYS A 32 21.59 6.55 3.57
CA LYS A 32 22.18 5.51 4.41
C LYS A 32 21.42 4.19 4.31
N LEU A 33 20.08 4.24 4.30
CA LEU A 33 19.25 3.05 4.08
C LEU A 33 19.61 2.34 2.78
N LEU A 34 19.78 3.08 1.68
CA LEU A 34 20.10 2.50 0.39
C LEU A 34 21.47 1.80 0.42
N GLU A 35 22.48 2.42 1.06
CA GLU A 35 23.81 1.84 1.24
C GLU A 35 23.75 0.55 2.08
N GLU A 36 23.04 0.56 3.20
CA GLU A 36 22.91 -0.61 4.08
C GLU A 36 22.24 -1.82 3.39
N PHE A 37 21.30 -1.57 2.47
CA PHE A 37 20.74 -2.64 1.63
C PHE A 37 21.76 -3.19 0.64
N THR A 38 22.63 -2.35 0.07
CA THR A 38 23.73 -2.84 -0.79
C THR A 38 24.76 -3.65 -0.01
N GLU A 39 24.88 -3.41 1.29
CA GLU A 39 25.71 -4.19 2.23
C GLU A 39 25.04 -5.49 2.69
N ASN A 40 23.82 -5.80 2.23
CA ASN A 40 23.00 -6.96 2.64
C ASN A 40 22.66 -7.00 4.14
N LYS A 41 22.55 -5.84 4.81
CA LYS A 41 22.08 -5.79 6.20
C LYS A 41 20.61 -6.21 6.30
N THR A 42 20.27 -6.89 7.38
CA THR A 42 18.91 -7.24 7.75
C THR A 42 18.13 -6.01 8.23
N TYR A 43 16.79 -6.10 8.23
CA TYR A 43 15.94 -5.03 8.74
C TYR A 43 16.16 -4.75 10.23
N GLU A 44 16.54 -5.77 10.99
CA GLU A 44 16.85 -5.72 12.40
C GLU A 44 18.16 -4.97 12.66
N GLU A 45 19.21 -5.25 11.88
CA GLU A 45 20.49 -4.53 11.97
C GLU A 45 20.31 -3.05 11.60
N ILE A 46 19.62 -2.78 10.49
CA ILE A 46 19.32 -1.41 10.05
C ILE A 46 18.49 -0.67 11.11
N ALA A 47 17.52 -1.35 11.72
CA ALA A 47 16.69 -0.77 12.77
C ALA A 47 17.53 -0.31 13.98
N LEU A 48 18.48 -1.12 14.42
CA LEU A 48 19.39 -0.78 15.52
C LEU A 48 20.27 0.43 15.18
N GLU A 49 20.84 0.47 13.97
CA GLU A 49 21.70 1.59 13.55
C GLU A 49 20.94 2.92 13.46
N HIS A 50 19.71 2.89 12.93
CA HIS A 50 18.86 4.08 12.82
C HIS A 50 18.13 4.41 14.13
N LYS A 51 18.20 3.52 15.13
CA LYS A 51 17.48 3.58 16.40
C LYS A 51 15.97 3.72 16.22
N ARG A 52 15.43 2.90 15.31
CA ARG A 52 14.02 2.86 14.91
C ARG A 52 13.54 1.42 14.93
N THR A 53 12.25 1.18 14.73
CA THR A 53 11.72 -0.19 14.67
C THR A 53 11.93 -0.79 13.27
N ALA A 54 12.18 -2.09 13.18
CA ALA A 54 12.29 -2.81 11.90
C ALA A 54 11.07 -2.59 10.99
N ASN A 55 9.87 -2.54 11.57
CA ASN A 55 8.67 -2.23 10.80
C ASN A 55 8.69 -0.80 10.22
N SER A 56 9.25 0.19 10.93
CA SER A 56 9.38 1.54 10.40
C SER A 56 10.42 1.63 9.28
N ILE A 57 11.51 0.85 9.35
CA ILE A 57 12.46 0.69 8.26
C ILE A 57 11.76 0.12 7.02
N GLN A 58 11.05 -1.01 7.18
CA GLN A 58 10.32 -1.65 6.08
C GLN A 58 9.33 -0.70 5.40
N LEU A 59 8.52 0.02 6.19
CA LEU A 59 7.57 1.00 5.64
C LEU A 59 8.28 2.15 4.91
N ARG A 60 9.44 2.59 5.41
CA ARG A 60 10.23 3.65 4.77
C ARG A 60 10.78 3.17 3.42
N VAL A 61 11.40 1.99 3.39
CA VAL A 61 11.94 1.36 2.19
C VAL A 61 10.85 1.20 1.12
N ILE A 62 9.69 0.66 1.49
CA ILE A 62 8.58 0.48 0.54
C ILE A 62 8.15 1.83 -0.06
N SER A 63 7.98 2.85 0.78
CA SER A 63 7.39 4.12 0.33
C SER A 63 8.37 5.08 -0.36
N HIS A 64 9.65 5.06 0.00
CA HIS A 64 10.65 6.05 -0.44
C HIS A 64 11.75 5.46 -1.31
N ILE A 65 11.93 4.13 -1.34
CA ILE A 65 12.94 3.46 -2.16
C ILE A 65 12.25 2.64 -3.27
N ILE A 66 11.35 1.73 -2.90
CA ILE A 66 10.71 0.81 -3.87
C ILE A 66 9.65 1.53 -4.70
N TYR A 67 8.65 2.15 -4.05
CA TYR A 67 7.51 2.73 -4.74
C TYR A 67 7.90 3.77 -5.81
N PRO A 68 8.87 4.69 -5.58
CA PRO A 68 9.30 5.63 -6.61
C PRO A 68 9.86 4.97 -7.88
N LYS A 69 10.48 3.79 -7.77
CA LYS A 69 11.03 3.02 -8.90
C LYS A 69 9.92 2.36 -9.71
N ILE A 70 8.88 1.84 -9.05
CA ILE A 70 7.85 1.00 -9.68
C ILE A 70 6.55 1.71 -10.01
N LYS A 71 6.30 2.92 -9.45
CA LYS A 71 5.00 3.61 -9.55
C LYS A 71 4.51 3.86 -10.98
N ASN A 72 5.43 3.92 -11.95
CA ASN A 72 5.15 4.18 -13.36
C ASN A 72 5.39 2.94 -14.25
N ASP A 73 5.82 1.82 -13.67
CA ASP A 73 6.10 0.59 -14.38
C ASP A 73 5.00 -0.43 -14.09
N VAL A 74 4.28 -0.82 -15.15
CA VAL A 74 3.14 -1.74 -15.07
C VAL A 74 3.60 -3.20 -15.18
N GLU A 75 4.81 -3.43 -15.69
CA GLU A 75 5.36 -4.77 -15.94
C GLU A 75 6.27 -5.25 -14.81
N THR A 76 6.47 -4.45 -13.76
CA THR A 76 7.30 -4.83 -12.61
C THR A 76 6.83 -6.16 -11.99
N ASP A 77 7.74 -7.13 -11.97
CA ASP A 77 7.55 -8.38 -11.24
C ASP A 77 7.71 -8.16 -9.73
N MET A 78 6.58 -8.04 -9.04
CA MET A 78 6.53 -7.83 -7.59
C MET A 78 7.18 -8.96 -6.78
N GLY A 79 7.26 -10.18 -7.33
CA GLY A 79 7.93 -11.31 -6.68
C GLY A 79 9.45 -11.12 -6.66
N LYS A 80 10.03 -10.64 -7.76
CA LYS A 80 11.46 -10.29 -7.81
C LYS A 80 11.81 -9.13 -6.89
N VAL A 81 10.97 -8.10 -6.86
CA VAL A 81 11.16 -6.95 -5.95
C VAL A 81 11.07 -7.39 -4.49
N ALA A 82 10.12 -8.26 -4.14
CA ALA A 82 9.99 -8.80 -2.79
C ALA A 82 11.27 -9.53 -2.35
N LEU A 83 11.88 -10.32 -3.25
CA LEU A 83 13.14 -11.02 -3.00
C LEU A 83 14.33 -10.05 -2.88
N GLU A 84 14.46 -9.08 -3.78
CA GLU A 84 15.55 -8.08 -3.78
C GLU A 84 15.64 -7.32 -2.45
N TYR A 85 14.50 -6.93 -1.89
CA TYR A 85 14.46 -6.17 -0.63
C TYR A 85 14.18 -7.03 0.60
N ASN A 86 14.13 -8.36 0.48
CA ASN A 86 13.80 -9.29 1.57
C ASN A 86 12.49 -8.93 2.31
N ILE A 87 11.43 -8.62 1.57
CA ILE A 87 10.10 -8.29 2.11
C ILE A 87 9.12 -9.38 1.67
N GLY A 88 8.28 -9.87 2.58
CA GLY A 88 7.19 -10.79 2.21
C GLY A 88 6.29 -10.19 1.13
N ALA A 89 6.07 -10.93 0.03
CA ALA A 89 5.36 -10.44 -1.15
C ALA A 89 3.97 -9.87 -0.83
N GLU A 90 3.21 -10.55 0.04
CA GLU A 90 1.90 -10.07 0.50
C GLU A 90 1.98 -8.70 1.19
N LYS A 91 2.98 -8.53 2.08
CA LYS A 91 3.20 -7.27 2.80
C LYS A 91 3.61 -6.15 1.84
N LEU A 92 4.47 -6.45 0.88
CA LEU A 92 4.85 -5.48 -0.16
C LEU A 92 3.63 -5.04 -0.96
N LEU A 93 2.87 -5.99 -1.52
CA LEU A 93 1.69 -5.71 -2.34
C LEU A 93 0.64 -4.89 -1.57
N TYR A 94 0.35 -5.27 -0.33
CA TYR A 94 -0.57 -4.54 0.54
C TYR A 94 -0.16 -3.07 0.70
N ASN A 95 1.11 -2.80 0.99
CA ASN A 95 1.58 -1.43 1.23
C ASN A 95 1.64 -0.61 -0.06
N ILE A 96 2.00 -1.21 -1.20
CA ILE A 96 1.98 -0.53 -2.50
C ILE A 96 0.55 -0.14 -2.88
N ASN A 97 -0.42 -1.04 -2.73
CA ASN A 97 -1.83 -0.74 -3.00
C ASN A 97 -2.33 0.40 -2.11
N LYS A 98 -1.97 0.37 -0.81
CA LYS A 98 -2.29 1.45 0.13
C LYS A 98 -1.69 2.80 -0.28
N LEU A 99 -0.47 2.82 -0.84
CA LEU A 99 0.16 4.04 -1.35
C LEU A 99 -0.54 4.57 -2.61
N LYS A 100 -0.94 3.67 -3.52
CA LYS A 100 -1.71 4.02 -4.73
C LYS A 100 -3.06 4.67 -4.37
N MET A 101 -3.81 4.09 -3.43
CA MET A 101 -5.10 4.67 -3.00
C MET A 101 -4.95 6.04 -2.35
N LYS A 102 -3.92 6.26 -1.53
CA LYS A 102 -3.64 7.58 -0.96
C LYS A 102 -3.25 8.62 -2.02
N ALA A 103 -2.62 8.19 -3.10
CA ALA A 103 -2.24 9.09 -4.19
C ALA A 103 -3.46 9.51 -5.03
N THR A 104 -4.47 8.64 -5.19
CA THR A 104 -5.74 8.97 -5.86
C THR A 104 -6.63 9.85 -4.98
N GLU A 105 -6.79 9.53 -3.70
CA GLU A 105 -7.59 10.34 -2.75
C GLU A 105 -7.09 11.79 -2.59
N ASN A 106 -5.77 12.03 -2.71
CA ASN A 106 -5.22 13.38 -2.63
C ASN A 106 -5.37 14.19 -3.94
N LYS A 107 -5.66 13.54 -5.08
CA LYS A 107 -6.03 14.24 -6.32
C LYS A 107 -7.49 14.73 -6.31
N GLU A 108 -8.33 14.15 -5.46
CA GLU A 108 -9.76 14.46 -5.36
C GLU A 108 -10.11 15.42 -4.22
N LYS A 109 -9.16 15.92 -3.41
CA LYS A 109 -9.47 16.94 -2.41
C LYS A 109 -9.94 18.23 -3.12
N PRO A 110 -11.22 18.64 -2.99
CA PRO A 110 -11.68 19.86 -3.60
C PRO A 110 -11.06 21.03 -2.81
N SER A 111 -10.28 21.85 -3.52
CA SER A 111 -10.02 23.21 -3.06
C SER A 111 -11.38 23.88 -2.87
N LYS A 112 -11.67 24.34 -1.65
CA LYS A 112 -12.90 25.06 -1.34
C LYS A 112 -12.96 26.38 -2.12
N LYS A 113 -13.48 26.36 -3.34
CA LYS A 113 -14.10 27.50 -4.01
C LYS A 113 -15.37 27.03 -4.72
N PRO A 114 -16.51 27.71 -4.53
CA PRO A 114 -17.77 27.28 -5.14
C PRO A 114 -17.75 27.70 -6.60
N ILE A 115 -17.66 26.73 -7.52
CA ILE A 115 -17.83 26.98 -8.96
C ILE A 115 -18.82 25.95 -9.51
N GLN A 116 -19.88 26.48 -10.09
CA GLN A 116 -20.95 25.75 -10.79
C GLN A 116 -20.47 25.21 -12.15
N LYS A 117 -21.18 24.18 -12.67
CA LYS A 117 -21.13 23.54 -14.02
C LYS A 117 -20.13 22.36 -14.10
N SER A 118 -20.36 21.26 -14.83
CA SER A 118 -21.24 20.93 -15.97
C SER A 118 -21.32 19.40 -16.17
N LYS A 119 -22.37 18.91 -16.82
CA LYS A 119 -22.52 17.53 -17.32
C LYS A 119 -21.44 17.22 -18.38
N HIS A 120 -20.51 16.31 -18.09
CA HIS A 120 -20.04 15.27 -19.01
C HIS A 120 -19.06 14.34 -18.28
N ASP A 121 -19.29 13.05 -18.45
CA ASP A 121 -18.43 11.90 -18.13
C ASP A 121 -18.08 11.71 -16.64
N GLU A 122 -19.10 11.38 -15.84
CA GLU A 122 -18.90 10.92 -14.45
C GLU A 122 -18.43 9.46 -14.44
N GLU A 123 -17.23 9.25 -13.90
CA GLU A 123 -16.73 7.92 -13.52
C GLU A 123 -17.77 7.23 -12.62
N PRO A 124 -18.15 5.96 -12.89
CA PRO A 124 -19.22 5.32 -12.15
C PRO A 124 -18.86 5.21 -10.67
N THR A 125 -19.77 5.69 -9.82
CA THR A 125 -19.63 5.61 -8.37
C THR A 125 -19.47 4.16 -7.91
N ASN A 126 -18.80 3.95 -6.76
CA ASN A 126 -18.65 2.63 -6.16
C ASN A 126 -19.99 1.88 -5.99
N LYS A 127 -21.09 2.61 -5.78
CA LYS A 127 -22.44 2.04 -5.71
C LYS A 127 -22.89 1.48 -7.07
N GLN A 128 -22.66 2.23 -8.15
CA GLN A 128 -22.98 1.78 -9.51
C GLN A 128 -22.11 0.58 -9.92
N ILE A 129 -20.82 0.58 -9.55
CA ILE A 129 -19.92 -0.56 -9.79
C ILE A 129 -20.43 -1.80 -9.04
N PHE A 130 -20.78 -1.66 -7.76
CA PHE A 130 -21.31 -2.78 -6.96
C PHE A 130 -22.60 -3.36 -7.54
N GLU A 131 -23.49 -2.48 -8.00
CA GLU A 131 -24.76 -2.89 -8.62
C GLU A 131 -24.54 -3.61 -9.94
N TYR A 132 -23.56 -3.18 -10.75
CA TYR A 132 -23.17 -3.87 -11.97
C TYR A 132 -22.57 -5.25 -11.70
N LEU A 133 -21.70 -5.38 -10.68
CA LEU A 133 -21.13 -6.67 -10.28
C LEU A 133 -22.22 -7.66 -9.85
N LYS A 134 -23.23 -7.20 -9.10
CA LYS A 134 -24.39 -8.01 -8.71
C LYS A 134 -25.20 -8.49 -9.93
N GLN A 135 -25.34 -7.65 -10.95
CA GLN A 135 -26.02 -8.03 -12.19
C GLN A 135 -25.23 -9.08 -12.98
N LEU A 136 -23.90 -8.96 -13.02
CA LEU A 136 -23.04 -9.95 -13.68
C LEU A 136 -23.13 -11.31 -12.99
N ASP A 137 -23.11 -11.35 -11.66
CA ASP A 137 -23.24 -12.59 -10.88
C ASP A 137 -24.57 -13.31 -11.19
N ASN A 138 -25.68 -12.56 -11.25
CA ASN A 138 -26.98 -13.11 -11.64
C ASN A 138 -26.98 -13.67 -13.07
N LYS A 139 -26.34 -12.98 -14.02
CA LYS A 139 -26.26 -13.44 -15.41
C LYS A 139 -25.43 -14.71 -15.55
N ILE A 140 -24.34 -14.82 -14.80
CA ILE A 140 -23.50 -16.03 -14.76
C ILE A 140 -24.34 -17.21 -14.25
N ASN A 141 -25.09 -17.02 -13.18
CA ASN A 141 -25.98 -18.05 -12.63
C ASN A 141 -27.07 -18.48 -13.64
N GLU A 142 -27.65 -17.52 -14.37
CA GLU A 142 -28.65 -17.80 -15.41
C GLU A 142 -28.04 -18.59 -16.59
N ILE A 143 -26.82 -18.23 -17.02
CA ILE A 143 -26.09 -18.94 -18.08
C ILE A 143 -25.79 -20.38 -17.64
N ASN A 144 -25.30 -20.56 -16.42
CA ASN A 144 -25.01 -21.90 -15.87
C ASN A 144 -26.27 -22.77 -15.84
N SER A 145 -27.39 -22.23 -15.35
CA SER A 145 -28.67 -22.98 -15.35
C SER A 145 -29.14 -23.34 -16.77
N LYS A 146 -28.95 -22.46 -17.75
CA LYS A 146 -29.28 -22.77 -19.16
C LYS A 146 -28.36 -23.84 -19.75
N LEU A 147 -27.07 -23.83 -19.41
CA LEU A 147 -26.11 -24.86 -19.79
C LEU A 147 -26.48 -26.22 -19.20
N ASP A 148 -26.81 -26.27 -17.91
CA ASP A 148 -27.24 -27.50 -17.23
C ASP A 148 -28.46 -28.10 -17.94
N ASN A 149 -29.45 -27.29 -18.29
CA ASN A 149 -30.65 -27.74 -19.00
C ASN A 149 -30.36 -28.28 -20.42
N LEU A 150 -29.28 -27.83 -21.07
CA LEU A 150 -28.86 -28.32 -22.38
C LEU A 150 -28.06 -29.62 -22.28
N GLU A 151 -27.32 -29.85 -21.19
CA GLU A 151 -26.65 -31.14 -20.94
C GLU A 151 -27.65 -32.28 -20.71
N TYR A 152 -28.84 -32.01 -20.16
CA TYR A 152 -29.92 -33.01 -20.01
C TYR A 152 -30.68 -33.35 -21.30
N LEU A 153 -30.48 -32.59 -22.38
CA LEU A 153 -31.13 -32.81 -23.68
C LEU A 153 -30.25 -33.58 -24.68
N ARG A 154 -29.07 -34.04 -24.25
CA ARG A 154 -28.08 -34.77 -25.06
C ARG A 154 -27.98 -36.23 -24.62
#